data_AF-A0AAE3XS58-F1
#
_entry.id   AF-A0AAE3XS58-F1
#
_cell.length_a   1.000
_cell.length_b   1.000
_cell.length_c   1.000
_cell.angle_alpha   90.00
_cell.angle_beta   90.00
_cell.angle_gamma   90.00
#
_symmetry.space_group_name_H-M   'P 1'
#
loop_
_entity.id
_entity.type
_entity.pdbx_description
1 polymer ?
#
loop_
_entity_poly.entity_id
_entity_poly.type
_entity_poly.pdbx_seq_one_letter_code
_entity_poly.pdbx_strand_id
1 'polypeptide(L)'
;MNISNEIIPKILPFIFIGIWVFVSYMISKMGWSDLVEKYKMNNRFTGKRVGIISASVNASNYQNCLILKYNDDGLYLKTTIFFKLFHPPIFIPWTEVKSVREKKILFTRYNELIIGDPFIATIKLRAKTYRKIQNSHLSSIT
;
A
#
# COMPACT_ATOMS: atom_id res chain seq x y z
N MET A 1 44.75 -5.45 21.16
CA MET A 1 43.27 -5.38 21.01
C MET A 1 42.98 -4.61 19.73
N ASN A 2 42.41 -5.26 18.70
CA ASN A 2 42.27 -4.64 17.38
C ASN A 2 41.04 -3.72 17.39
N ILE A 3 41.27 -2.40 17.32
CA ILE A 3 40.24 -1.36 17.45
C ILE A 3 39.10 -1.55 16.42
N SER A 4 39.40 -2.11 15.24
CA SER A 4 38.40 -2.45 14.23
C SER A 4 37.37 -3.48 14.70
N ASN A 5 37.77 -4.50 15.47
CA ASN A 5 36.90 -5.57 15.93
C ASN A 5 35.88 -5.10 16.99
N GLU A 6 36.18 -4.01 17.69
CA GLU A 6 35.29 -3.36 18.67
C GLU A 6 34.28 -2.40 18.01
N ILE A 7 34.69 -1.73 16.94
CA ILE A 7 33.93 -0.63 16.30
C ILE A 7 32.95 -1.16 15.24
N ILE A 8 33.38 -2.11 14.41
CA ILE A 8 32.56 -2.67 13.31
C ILE A 8 31.18 -3.17 13.78
N PRO A 9 31.06 -4.01 14.85
CA PRO A 9 29.74 -4.48 15.29
C PRO A 9 28.85 -3.37 15.84
N LYS A 10 29.44 -2.28 16.37
CA LYS A 10 28.70 -1.11 16.89
C LYS A 10 28.17 -0.23 15.77
N ILE A 11 28.89 -0.08 14.65
CA ILE A 11 28.48 0.75 13.51
C ILE A 11 27.45 0.04 12.62
N LEU A 12 27.54 -1.29 12.50
CA LEU A 12 26.64 -2.10 11.68
C LEU A 12 25.14 -1.79 11.85
N PRO A 13 24.56 -1.68 13.07
CA PRO A 13 23.14 -1.35 13.24
C PRO A 13 22.78 0.05 12.72
N PHE A 14 23.67 1.04 12.83
CA PHE A 14 23.42 2.38 12.32
C PHE A 14 23.40 2.40 10.79
N ILE A 15 24.34 1.70 10.15
CA ILE A 15 24.35 1.54 8.69
C ILE A 15 23.09 0.80 8.23
N PHE A 16 22.71 -0.27 8.93
CA PHE A 16 21.49 -1.02 8.62
C PHE A 16 20.24 -0.13 8.68
N ILE A 17 20.09 0.66 9.74
CA ILE A 17 18.97 1.61 9.87
C ILE A 17 19.03 2.66 8.75
N GLY A 18 20.21 3.19 8.43
CA GLY A 18 20.38 4.17 7.35
C GLY A 18 19.94 3.62 5.99
N ILE A 19 20.41 2.42 5.63
CA ILE A 19 20.01 1.74 4.39
C ILE A 19 18.51 1.44 4.40
N TRP A 20 17.96 0.96 5.52
CA TRP A 20 16.53 0.66 5.65
C TRP A 20 15.66 1.89 5.42
N VAL A 21 16.02 3.02 6.03
CA VAL A 21 15.32 4.31 5.87
C VAL A 21 15.41 4.79 4.43
N PHE A 22 16.60 4.74 3.83
CA PHE A 22 16.82 5.17 2.44
C PHE A 22 16.01 4.33 1.44
N VAL A 23 16.06 3.00 1.55
CA VAL A 23 15.29 2.10 0.68
C VAL A 23 13.78 2.30 0.87
N SER A 24 13.31 2.47 2.12
CA SER A 24 11.90 2.75 2.41
C SER A 24 11.42 4.06 1.77
N TYR A 25 12.26 5.09 1.77
CA TYR A 25 11.97 6.36 1.12
C TYR A 25 11.88 6.22 -0.41
N MET A 26 12.80 5.50 -1.04
CA MET A 26 12.77 5.22 -2.48
C MET A 26 11.50 4.46 -2.91
N ILE A 27 11.12 3.42 -2.17
CA ILE A 27 9.90 2.65 -2.44
C ILE A 27 8.65 3.55 -2.37
N SER A 28 8.61 4.45 -1.38
CA SER A 28 7.51 5.41 -1.23
C SER A 28 7.43 6.37 -2.42
N LYS A 29 8.57 6.87 -2.92
CA LYS A 29 8.59 7.80 -4.06
C LYS A 29 8.14 7.17 -5.37
N MET A 30 8.42 5.88 -5.57
CA MET A 30 8.04 5.19 -6.81
C MET A 30 6.61 4.65 -6.79
N GLY A 31 6.08 4.35 -5.61
CA GLY A 31 4.83 3.63 -5.47
C GLY A 31 3.72 4.35 -4.73
N TRP A 32 4.01 5.37 -3.92
CA TRP A 32 3.05 5.89 -2.95
C TRP A 32 2.85 7.40 -3.01
N SER A 33 3.88 8.17 -3.38
CA SER A 33 3.85 9.65 -3.31
C SER A 33 2.68 10.27 -4.06
N ASP A 34 2.39 9.79 -5.27
CA ASP A 34 1.38 10.40 -6.15
C ASP A 34 -0.03 10.20 -5.57
N LEU A 35 -0.26 9.05 -4.93
CA LEU A 35 -1.49 8.80 -4.18
C LEU A 35 -1.58 9.68 -2.94
N VAL A 36 -0.48 9.92 -2.24
CA VAL A 36 -0.46 10.77 -1.05
C VAL A 36 -0.78 12.21 -1.41
N GLU A 37 -0.26 12.71 -2.52
CA GLU A 37 -0.51 14.08 -2.95
C GLU A 37 -2.01 14.37 -3.14
N LYS A 38 -2.77 13.40 -3.65
CA LYS A 38 -4.20 13.56 -3.96
C LYS A 38 -5.15 13.02 -2.89
N TYR A 39 -4.75 11.94 -2.21
CA TYR A 39 -5.66 11.10 -1.43
C TYR A 39 -5.21 10.91 0.03
N LYS A 40 -4.25 11.69 0.51
CA LYS A 40 -3.81 11.63 1.92
C LYS A 40 -4.98 11.84 2.87
N MET A 41 -5.13 10.91 3.81
CA MET A 41 -6.13 10.99 4.86
C MET A 41 -5.46 11.10 6.23
N ASN A 42 -5.68 12.22 6.91
CA ASN A 42 -5.15 12.47 8.26
C ASN A 42 -6.13 12.04 9.37
N ASN A 43 -7.41 11.90 9.03
CA ASN A 43 -8.46 11.60 9.99
C ASN A 43 -8.65 10.09 10.20
N ARG A 44 -9.35 9.74 11.28
CA ARG A 44 -9.70 8.33 11.55
C ARG A 44 -10.67 7.84 10.48
N PHE A 45 -10.32 6.70 9.86
CA PHE A 45 -11.18 6.01 8.92
C PHE A 45 -12.12 5.04 9.65
N THR A 46 -13.43 5.18 9.38
CA THR A 46 -14.49 4.28 9.84
C THR A 46 -14.96 3.42 8.68
N GLY A 47 -14.88 2.10 8.84
CA GLY A 47 -15.30 1.16 7.82
C GLY A 47 -14.83 -0.26 8.14
N LYS A 48 -15.21 -1.21 7.28
CA LYS A 48 -14.91 -2.64 7.44
C LYS A 48 -13.43 -2.88 7.19
N ARG A 49 -12.79 -3.69 8.05
CA ARG A 49 -11.38 -4.06 7.92
C ARG A 49 -11.26 -5.39 7.18
N VAL A 50 -10.50 -5.40 6.08
CA VAL A 50 -10.17 -6.64 5.35
C VAL A 50 -9.04 -7.40 6.06
N GLY A 51 -8.04 -6.67 6.56
CA GLY A 51 -6.89 -7.24 7.26
C GLY A 51 -5.57 -6.65 6.78
N ILE A 52 -4.48 -7.36 7.06
CA ILE A 52 -3.17 -7.12 6.44
C ILE A 52 -3.14 -7.87 5.11
N ILE A 53 -2.74 -7.20 4.03
CA ILE A 53 -2.78 -7.70 2.66
C ILE A 53 -1.45 -7.46 1.95
N SER A 54 -1.29 -8.16 0.83
CA SER A 54 -0.30 -7.84 -0.19
C SER A 54 -0.96 -7.13 -1.37
N ALA A 55 -0.35 -6.06 -1.84
CA ALA A 55 -0.75 -5.32 -3.04
C ALA A 55 0.47 -4.74 -3.74
N SER A 56 0.35 -4.47 -5.03
CA SER A 56 1.31 -3.62 -5.73
C SER A 56 0.68 -2.26 -5.97
N VAL A 57 1.46 -1.20 -5.77
CA VAL A 57 1.08 0.16 -6.14
C VAL A 57 2.14 0.70 -7.08
N ASN A 58 1.71 1.05 -8.30
CA ASN A 58 2.58 1.35 -9.44
C ASN A 58 3.62 0.24 -9.65
N ALA A 59 4.90 0.58 -9.53
CA ALA A 59 6.03 -0.36 -9.64
C ALA A 59 6.42 -1.01 -8.30
N SER A 60 5.90 -0.53 -7.18
CA SER A 60 6.28 -1.00 -5.85
C SER A 60 5.39 -2.15 -5.39
N ASN A 61 6.01 -3.18 -4.80
CA ASN A 61 5.32 -4.35 -4.26
C ASN A 61 5.32 -4.30 -2.73
N TYR A 62 4.13 -4.28 -2.15
CA TYR A 62 3.92 -4.30 -0.71
C TYR A 62 3.41 -5.67 -0.30
N GLN A 63 4.27 -6.48 0.32
CA GLN A 63 3.94 -7.85 0.71
C GLN A 63 3.61 -7.92 2.20
N ASN A 64 2.38 -8.30 2.54
CA ASN A 64 1.91 -8.46 3.92
C ASN A 64 2.20 -7.26 4.84
N CYS A 65 2.22 -6.05 4.28
CA CYS A 65 2.56 -4.84 5.03
C CYS A 65 1.55 -3.70 4.83
N LEU A 66 0.44 -3.96 4.14
CA LEU A 66 -0.66 -3.01 3.96
C LEU A 66 -1.89 -3.42 4.75
N ILE A 67 -2.46 -2.50 5.51
CA ILE A 67 -3.76 -2.66 6.15
C ILE A 67 -4.79 -2.04 5.22
N LEU A 68 -5.71 -2.88 4.76
CA LEU A 68 -6.83 -2.49 3.92
C LEU A 68 -8.12 -2.41 4.73
N LYS A 69 -8.82 -1.29 4.57
CA LYS A 69 -10.20 -1.10 5.01
C LYS A 69 -11.02 -0.50 3.86
N TYR A 70 -12.34 -0.57 3.95
CA TYR A 70 -13.24 0.05 2.97
C TYR A 70 -14.57 0.42 3.63
N ASN A 71 -15.31 1.31 2.97
CA ASN A 71 -16.69 1.67 3.28
C ASN A 71 -17.43 1.91 1.95
N ASP A 72 -18.66 2.44 2.02
CA ASP A 72 -19.46 2.73 0.82
C ASP A 72 -18.90 3.89 0.00
N ASP A 73 -18.02 4.74 0.57
CA ASP A 73 -17.40 5.87 -0.12
C ASP A 73 -16.10 5.50 -0.84
N GLY A 74 -15.32 4.55 -0.31
CA GLY A 74 -14.03 4.20 -0.90
C GLY A 74 -13.17 3.19 -0.15
N LEU A 75 -11.90 3.19 -0.53
CA LEU A 75 -10.83 2.32 -0.05
C LEU A 75 -9.86 3.10 0.84
N TYR A 76 -9.58 2.56 2.02
CA TYR A 76 -8.53 3.07 2.88
C TYR A 76 -7.34 2.11 2.91
N LEU A 77 -6.16 2.63 2.57
CA LEU A 77 -4.90 1.90 2.65
C LEU A 77 -3.93 2.62 3.59
N LYS A 78 -3.25 1.83 4.42
CA LYS A 78 -2.10 2.29 5.21
C LYS A 78 -1.05 1.20 5.31
N THR A 79 0.22 1.58 5.48
CA THR A 79 1.27 0.62 5.81
C THR A 79 1.26 0.26 7.31
N THR A 80 1.93 -0.84 7.65
CA THR A 80 2.26 -1.19 9.05
C THR A 80 3.27 -0.23 9.66
N ILE A 81 3.40 -0.23 10.98
CA ILE A 81 4.19 0.77 11.75
C ILE A 81 5.63 0.97 11.23
N PHE A 82 6.30 -0.11 10.81
CA PHE A 82 7.68 -0.07 10.31
C PHE A 82 7.88 0.70 9.00
N PHE A 83 6.84 0.81 8.17
CA PHE A 83 6.89 1.51 6.88
C PHE A 83 6.07 2.80 6.88
N LYS A 84 5.54 3.20 8.04
CA LYS A 84 4.63 4.35 8.16
C LYS A 84 5.31 5.69 7.84
N LEU A 85 6.61 5.83 8.15
CA LEU A 85 7.31 7.12 8.12
C LEU A 85 7.20 7.85 6.77
N PHE A 86 7.23 7.10 5.66
CA PHE A 86 7.13 7.66 4.30
C PHE A 86 5.80 7.34 3.61
N HIS A 87 4.95 6.51 4.22
CA HIS A 87 3.71 6.04 3.61
C HIS A 87 2.51 6.48 4.46
N PRO A 88 2.16 7.79 4.45
CA PRO A 88 0.99 8.24 5.16
C PRO A 88 -0.26 7.53 4.63
N PRO A 89 -1.28 7.33 5.48
CA PRO A 89 -2.51 6.69 5.05
C PRO A 89 -3.20 7.45 3.92
N ILE A 90 -3.82 6.70 3.03
CA ILE A 90 -4.58 7.25 1.90
C ILE A 90 -6.01 6.71 1.90
N PHE A 91 -6.93 7.53 1.40
CA PHE A 91 -8.31 7.16 1.16
C PHE A 91 -8.68 7.49 -0.28
N ILE A 92 -8.99 6.45 -1.05
CA ILE A 92 -9.30 6.52 -2.48
C ILE A 92 -10.81 6.33 -2.64
N PRO A 93 -11.57 7.37 -3.02
CA PRO A 93 -13.00 7.23 -3.30
C PRO A 93 -13.26 6.24 -4.42
N TRP A 94 -14.39 5.53 -4.38
CA TRP A 94 -14.79 4.62 -5.46
C TRP A 94 -14.94 5.34 -6.80
N THR A 95 -15.37 6.61 -6.77
CA THR A 95 -15.49 7.48 -7.96
C THR A 95 -14.15 7.73 -8.67
N GLU A 96 -13.02 7.55 -7.97
CA GLU A 96 -11.68 7.68 -8.54
C GLU A 96 -11.14 6.39 -9.14
N VAL A 97 -11.80 5.25 -8.90
CA VAL A 97 -11.48 3.98 -9.56
C VAL A 97 -12.14 3.98 -10.95
N LYS A 98 -11.39 4.42 -11.97
CA LYS A 98 -11.93 4.62 -13.33
C LYS A 98 -12.12 3.31 -14.09
N SER A 99 -11.30 2.30 -13.80
CA SER A 99 -11.48 0.96 -14.36
C SER A 99 -10.79 -0.12 -13.54
N VAL A 100 -11.26 -1.36 -13.67
CA VAL A 100 -10.67 -2.54 -13.04
C VAL A 100 -10.35 -3.57 -14.11
N ARG A 101 -9.09 -4.02 -14.18
CA ARG A 101 -8.63 -5.04 -15.13
C ARG A 101 -8.25 -6.31 -14.40
N GLU A 102 -8.76 -7.46 -14.86
CA GLU A 102 -8.31 -8.74 -14.35
C GLU A 102 -7.00 -9.16 -15.05
N LYS A 103 -6.01 -9.58 -14.26
CA LYS A 103 -4.73 -10.09 -14.75
C LYS A 103 -4.41 -11.43 -14.10
N LYS A 104 -3.86 -12.35 -14.89
CA LYS A 104 -3.28 -13.60 -14.39
C LYS A 104 -1.77 -13.51 -14.54
N ILE A 105 -1.04 -13.61 -13.43
CA ILE A 105 0.43 -13.63 -13.42
C ILE A 105 0.84 -14.99 -12.85
N LEU A 106 1.54 -15.78 -13.65
CA LEU A 106 1.84 -17.18 -13.38
C LEU A 106 0.54 -17.95 -13.07
N PHE A 107 0.32 -18.32 -11.81
CA PHE A 107 -0.87 -19.03 -11.33
C PHE A 107 -1.81 -18.15 -10.48
N THR A 108 -1.43 -16.91 -10.19
CA THR A 108 -2.20 -16.02 -9.30
C THR A 108 -3.00 -15.00 -10.11
N ARG A 109 -4.27 -14.82 -9.74
CA ARG A 109 -5.15 -13.79 -10.32
C ARG A 109 -5.10 -12.50 -9.50
N TYR A 110 -5.13 -11.38 -10.21
CA TYR A 110 -5.08 -10.03 -9.68
C TYR A 110 -6.15 -9.16 -10.32
N ASN A 111 -6.63 -8.18 -9.58
CA ASN A 111 -7.48 -7.10 -10.06
C ASN A 111 -6.66 -5.81 -9.97
N GLU A 112 -6.45 -5.18 -11.12
CA GLU A 112 -5.70 -3.95 -11.30
C GLU A 112 -6.67 -2.78 -11.37
N LEU A 113 -6.68 -1.96 -10.33
CA LEU A 113 -7.50 -0.75 -10.21
C LEU A 113 -6.71 0.42 -10.79
N ILE A 114 -7.29 1.09 -11.79
CA ILE A 114 -6.73 2.30 -12.38
C ILE A 114 -7.38 3.51 -11.69
N ILE A 115 -6.54 4.36 -11.08
CA ILE A 115 -6.97 5.44 -10.20
C ILE A 115 -6.73 6.80 -10.86
N GLY A 116 -7.74 7.66 -10.82
CA GLY A 116 -7.69 9.05 -11.28
C GLY A 116 -8.01 9.24 -12.76
N ASP A 117 -8.53 10.43 -13.08
CA ASP A 117 -8.61 10.98 -14.44
C ASP A 117 -8.26 12.48 -14.38
N PRO A 118 -7.04 12.92 -14.76
CA PRO A 118 -5.97 12.14 -15.43
C PRO A 118 -5.35 11.05 -14.53
N PHE A 119 -4.68 10.07 -15.15
CA PHE A 119 -4.08 8.92 -14.46
C PHE A 119 -3.16 9.34 -13.30
N ILE A 120 -3.41 8.78 -12.11
CA ILE A 120 -2.60 9.00 -10.90
C ILE A 120 -1.79 7.77 -10.55
N ALA A 121 -2.45 6.61 -10.46
CA ALA A 121 -1.76 5.39 -10.02
C ALA A 121 -2.51 4.12 -10.40
N THR A 122 -1.81 2.99 -10.27
CA THR A 122 -2.37 1.66 -10.42
C THR A 122 -2.22 0.87 -9.12
N ILE A 123 -3.31 0.26 -8.63
CA ILE A 123 -3.28 -0.63 -7.46
C ILE A 123 -3.66 -2.05 -7.90
N LYS A 124 -2.75 -3.00 -7.74
CA LYS A 124 -3.00 -4.42 -8.01
C LYS A 124 -3.27 -5.16 -6.72
N LEU A 125 -4.46 -5.72 -6.61
CA LEU A 125 -4.90 -6.57 -5.50
C LEU A 125 -5.00 -8.01 -5.94
N ARG A 126 -4.69 -8.99 -5.07
CA ARG A 126 -5.05 -10.39 -5.34
C ARG A 126 -6.56 -10.52 -5.50
N ALA A 127 -7.03 -11.36 -6.42
CA ALA A 127 -8.46 -11.53 -6.68
C ALA A 127 -9.26 -11.93 -5.43
N LYS A 128 -8.69 -12.76 -4.55
CA LYS A 128 -9.29 -13.12 -3.25
C LYS A 128 -9.51 -11.90 -2.35
N THR A 129 -8.57 -10.96 -2.35
CA THR A 129 -8.68 -9.72 -1.56
C THR A 129 -9.72 -8.79 -2.18
N TYR A 130 -9.69 -8.60 -3.50
CA TYR A 130 -10.65 -7.76 -4.21
C TYR A 130 -12.10 -8.24 -4.02
N ARG A 131 -12.35 -9.56 -4.11
CA ARG A 131 -13.67 -10.16 -3.88
C ARG A 131 -14.26 -9.85 -2.49
N LYS A 132 -13.42 -9.76 -1.45
CA LYS A 132 -13.88 -9.38 -0.09
C LYS A 132 -14.43 -7.95 -0.02
N ILE A 133 -14.02 -7.10 -0.96
CA ILE A 133 -14.46 -5.71 -1.05
C ILE A 133 -15.68 -5.59 -1.98
N GLN A 134 -15.69 -6.35 -3.06
CA GLN A 134 -16.79 -6.36 -4.03
C GLN A 134 -18.09 -6.93 -3.43
N ASN A 135 -18.02 -8.08 -2.76
CA ASN A 135 -19.21 -8.74 -2.19
C ASN A 135 -19.91 -7.87 -1.13
N SER A 136 -19.19 -6.95 -0.52
CA SER A 136 -19.70 -6.03 0.50
C SER A 136 -20.26 -4.72 -0.04
N HIS A 137 -19.84 -4.28 -1.23
CA HIS A 137 -20.41 -3.11 -1.90
C HIS A 137 -21.76 -3.45 -2.57
N LEU A 138 -21.91 -4.69 -3.05
CA LEU A 138 -23.16 -5.17 -3.66
C LEU A 138 -24.27 -5.48 -2.64
N SER A 139 -23.92 -5.70 -1.36
CA SER A 139 -24.89 -5.99 -0.29
C SER A 139 -25.43 -4.74 0.42
N SER A 140 -24.93 -3.54 0.11
CA SER A 140 -25.51 -2.26 0.57
C SER A 140 -26.50 -1.65 -0.42
N ILE A 141 -26.73 -2.30 -1.57
CA ILE A 141 -27.64 -1.84 -2.65
C ILE A 141 -28.86 -2.78 -2.80
N THR A 142 -28.93 -3.86 -2.01
CA THR A 142 -30.10 -4.77 -1.91
C THR A 142 -30.75 -4.60 -0.55
#